data_AF-A0A2V5MRE4-F1
#
_entry.id   AF-A0A2V5MRE4-F1
#
_cell.length_a   1.000
_cell.length_b   1.000
_cell.length_c   1.000
_cell.angle_alpha   90.00
_cell.angle_beta   90.00
_cell.angle_gamma   90.00
#
_symmetry.space_group_name_H-M   'P 1'
#
loop_
_entity.id
_entity.type
_entity.pdbx_description
1 polymer ?
#
loop_
_entity_poly.entity_id
_entity_poly.type
_entity_poly.pdbx_seq_one_letter_code
_entity_poly.pdbx_strand_id
1 'polypeptide(L)'
;ESIRKLFVAARSVEARSLEINPLVLTKSGEFVVADCRITIDDYAVARHPELGIEIAREFDHPPTALERIAYAVEQNDHRGTFYFAQLATAAAKGSKGLVGFHGAGGGGSMMSMDAIVNAGFTVANFTDTSGNPSASKVYRAARIILAQPDLVGYFGSGSGVASQEQYWSAYGLAKAFWELDLDIPAVIRLGGNTEDRAVDILQRMSKLLRAPVEGYRKTDTPAMIAGRFAELVESAGGAKWKPRPPRVPKFVKDPSSTMFPVKNGCVWIDTAKWPQIRSAIETHSGELIVDHAGAPATSLPSEELATKDSELLACDVESRLAGLEGFYLELDIPGLDELIGGTR
;
A
#
# COMPACT_ATOMS: atom_id res chain seq x y z
N GLU A 1 24.66 -28.47 -31.85
CA GLU A 1 24.86 -27.02 -32.02
C GLU A 1 23.65 -26.18 -31.59
N SER A 2 22.45 -26.41 -32.15
CA SER A 2 21.25 -25.62 -31.81
C SER A 2 20.93 -25.58 -30.30
N ILE A 3 21.04 -26.72 -29.61
CA ILE A 3 20.86 -26.80 -28.14
C ILE A 3 21.89 -25.95 -27.38
N ARG A 4 23.14 -25.89 -27.87
CA ARG A 4 24.20 -25.06 -27.27
C ARG A 4 23.86 -23.57 -27.42
N LYS A 5 23.38 -23.17 -28.60
CA LYS A 5 22.92 -21.79 -28.86
C LYS A 5 21.74 -21.41 -27.96
N LEU A 6 20.81 -22.33 -27.75
CA LEU A 6 19.67 -22.14 -26.84
C LEU A 6 20.12 -21.90 -25.39
N PHE A 7 21.05 -22.72 -24.89
CA PHE A 7 21.60 -22.53 -23.55
C PHE A 7 22.36 -21.20 -23.41
N VAL A 8 23.15 -20.82 -24.41
CA VAL A 8 23.86 -19.54 -24.43
C VAL A 8 22.87 -18.37 -24.43
N ALA A 9 21.80 -18.44 -25.22
CA ALA A 9 20.76 -17.42 -25.27
C ALA A 9 20.04 -17.27 -23.91
N ALA A 10 19.65 -18.37 -23.29
CA ALA A 10 19.03 -18.34 -21.96
C ALA A 10 19.98 -17.70 -20.92
N ARG A 11 21.26 -18.09 -20.93
CA ARG A 11 22.26 -17.57 -19.99
C ARG A 11 22.61 -16.10 -20.24
N SER A 12 22.60 -15.64 -21.50
CA SER A 12 22.99 -14.26 -21.82
C SER A 12 21.99 -13.21 -21.32
N VAL A 13 20.76 -13.62 -21.03
CA VAL A 13 19.71 -12.76 -20.48
C VAL A 13 19.25 -13.23 -19.10
N GLU A 14 20.01 -14.11 -18.44
CA GLU A 14 19.69 -14.66 -17.12
C GLU A 14 18.25 -15.20 -17.02
N ALA A 15 17.83 -15.96 -18.04
CA ALA A 15 16.50 -16.52 -18.10
C ALA A 15 16.26 -17.60 -17.03
N ARG A 16 15.10 -17.55 -16.38
CA ARG A 16 14.55 -18.65 -15.57
C ARG A 16 14.06 -19.81 -16.46
N SER A 17 13.50 -19.50 -17.62
CA SER A 17 13.07 -20.49 -18.60
C SER A 17 13.19 -19.99 -20.03
N LEU A 18 13.50 -20.88 -20.96
CA LEU A 18 13.46 -20.63 -22.40
C LEU A 18 12.84 -21.88 -23.05
N GLU A 19 11.65 -21.69 -23.59
CA GLU A 19 10.87 -22.72 -24.28
C GLU A 19 10.79 -22.41 -25.77
N ILE A 20 10.96 -23.43 -26.61
CA ILE A 20 10.71 -23.37 -28.04
C ILE A 20 9.72 -24.47 -28.38
N ASN A 21 8.55 -24.09 -28.88
CA ASN A 21 7.51 -25.05 -29.24
C ASN A 21 6.62 -24.53 -30.38
N PRO A 22 6.87 -24.92 -31.65
CA PRO A 22 7.76 -25.99 -32.09
C PRO A 22 9.16 -25.52 -32.52
N LEU A 23 10.14 -26.43 -32.36
CA LEU A 23 11.43 -26.36 -33.06
C LEU A 23 11.30 -27.13 -34.39
N VAL A 24 11.16 -26.40 -35.49
CA VAL A 24 10.85 -26.96 -36.82
C VAL A 24 12.12 -27.43 -37.51
N LEU A 25 12.11 -28.65 -38.05
CA LEU A 25 13.13 -29.12 -39.01
C LEU A 25 12.60 -28.91 -40.44
N THR A 26 13.25 -28.03 -41.20
CA THR A 26 12.88 -27.74 -42.59
C THR A 26 13.29 -28.87 -43.52
N LYS A 27 12.76 -28.88 -44.76
CA LYS A 27 13.19 -29.80 -45.82
C LYS A 27 14.65 -29.62 -46.24
N SER A 28 15.23 -28.43 -46.02
CA SER A 28 16.66 -28.16 -46.23
C SER A 28 17.54 -28.73 -45.11
N GLY A 29 16.97 -29.31 -44.06
CA GLY A 29 17.71 -29.85 -42.92
C GLY A 29 18.07 -28.80 -41.87
N GLU A 30 17.45 -27.63 -41.89
CA GLU A 30 17.71 -26.53 -40.97
C GLU A 30 16.70 -26.50 -39.84
N PHE A 31 17.14 -26.11 -38.64
CA PHE A 31 16.25 -25.88 -37.51
C PHE A 31 15.76 -24.43 -37.48
N VAL A 32 14.45 -24.23 -37.39
CA VAL A 32 13.79 -22.93 -37.28
C VAL A 32 13.01 -22.87 -35.97
N VAL A 33 13.19 -21.76 -35.25
CA VAL A 33 12.41 -21.42 -34.04
C VAL A 33 11.11 -20.77 -34.50
N ALA A 34 10.03 -21.54 -34.54
CA ALA A 34 8.73 -21.02 -35.00
C ALA A 34 7.99 -20.25 -33.90
N ASP A 35 8.18 -20.65 -32.65
CA ASP A 35 7.69 -19.96 -31.46
C ASP A 35 8.75 -20.05 -30.36
N CYS A 36 8.83 -19.03 -29.52
CA CYS A 36 9.71 -19.00 -28.37
C CYS A 36 9.09 -18.17 -27.24
N ARG A 37 9.03 -18.78 -26.04
CA ARG A 37 8.73 -18.08 -24.80
C ARG A 37 9.96 -18.09 -23.92
N ILE A 38 10.42 -16.91 -23.51
CA ILE A 38 11.51 -16.73 -22.58
C ILE A 38 11.01 -16.00 -21.33
N THR A 39 11.39 -16.50 -20.16
CA THR A 39 11.08 -15.89 -18.87
C THR A 39 12.39 -15.46 -18.24
N ILE A 40 12.56 -14.16 -18.07
CA ILE A 40 13.75 -13.55 -17.47
C ILE A 40 13.65 -13.63 -15.95
N ASP A 41 14.78 -13.78 -15.24
CA ASP A 41 14.76 -13.57 -13.79
C ASP A 41 14.44 -12.10 -13.50
N ASP A 42 13.38 -11.83 -12.74
CA ASP A 42 12.97 -10.49 -12.34
C ASP A 42 14.14 -9.68 -11.73
N TYR A 43 15.03 -10.33 -10.97
CA TYR A 43 16.20 -9.70 -10.37
C TYR A 43 17.32 -9.38 -11.37
N ALA A 44 17.25 -9.93 -12.58
CA ALA A 44 18.19 -9.67 -13.66
C ALA A 44 17.73 -8.55 -14.60
N VAL A 45 16.44 -8.19 -14.60
CA VAL A 45 15.89 -7.16 -15.50
C VAL A 45 16.69 -5.85 -15.44
N ALA A 46 17.12 -5.41 -14.25
CA ALA A 46 17.91 -4.19 -14.11
C ALA A 46 19.31 -4.26 -14.75
N ARG A 47 19.85 -5.47 -14.98
CA ARG A 47 21.12 -5.70 -15.69
C ARG A 47 20.93 -5.85 -17.21
N HIS A 48 19.69 -5.95 -17.66
CA HIS A 48 19.31 -6.16 -19.05
C HIS A 48 18.38 -5.04 -19.59
N PRO A 49 18.82 -3.76 -19.54
CA PRO A 49 18.00 -2.64 -20.00
C PRO A 49 17.62 -2.73 -21.49
N GLU A 50 18.42 -3.44 -22.30
CA GLU A 50 18.18 -3.69 -23.71
C GLU A 50 16.89 -4.50 -23.99
N LEU A 51 16.37 -5.22 -22.99
CA LEU A 51 15.15 -6.01 -23.12
C LEU A 51 13.87 -5.16 -23.06
N GLY A 52 13.96 -3.90 -22.62
CA GLY A 52 12.80 -3.00 -22.53
C GLY A 52 11.69 -3.47 -21.57
N ILE A 53 12.03 -4.33 -20.60
CA ILE A 53 11.08 -4.81 -19.58
C ILE A 53 10.85 -3.70 -18.55
N GLU A 54 9.67 -3.08 -18.62
CA GLU A 54 9.32 -1.96 -17.73
C GLU A 54 9.00 -2.40 -16.30
N ILE A 55 8.39 -3.59 -16.15
CA ILE A 55 7.99 -4.14 -14.86
C ILE A 55 8.58 -5.55 -14.72
N ALA A 56 9.47 -5.70 -13.74
CA ALA A 56 10.07 -6.97 -13.36
C ALA A 56 9.12 -7.77 -12.44
N ARG A 57 7.91 -8.05 -12.93
CA ARG A 57 6.91 -8.89 -12.25
C ARG A 57 6.15 -9.70 -13.28
N GLU A 58 5.83 -10.92 -12.93
CA GLU A 58 4.97 -11.79 -13.74
C GLU A 58 3.50 -11.50 -13.44
N PHE A 59 2.74 -11.26 -14.50
CA PHE A 59 1.28 -11.12 -14.50
C PHE A 59 0.71 -12.02 -15.60
N ASP A 60 -0.54 -12.46 -15.45
CA ASP A 60 -1.27 -13.19 -16.49
C ASP A 60 -1.90 -12.26 -17.55
N HIS A 61 -1.71 -10.95 -17.41
CA HIS A 61 -2.19 -9.90 -18.31
C HIS A 61 -1.16 -8.76 -18.44
N PRO A 62 -1.26 -7.90 -19.49
CA PRO A 62 -0.45 -6.70 -19.57
C PRO A 62 -0.67 -5.81 -18.33
N PRO A 63 0.39 -5.22 -17.74
CA PRO A 63 0.26 -4.44 -16.50
C PRO A 63 -0.75 -3.31 -16.61
N THR A 64 -1.71 -3.31 -15.69
CA THR A 64 -2.72 -2.26 -15.56
C THR A 64 -2.11 -0.93 -15.13
N ALA A 65 -2.85 0.16 -15.30
CA ALA A 65 -2.41 1.48 -14.82
C ALA A 65 -2.14 1.49 -13.30
N LEU A 66 -2.98 0.81 -12.53
CA LEU A 66 -2.83 0.73 -11.08
C LEU A 66 -1.60 -0.07 -10.66
N GLU A 67 -1.30 -1.17 -11.35
CA GLU A 67 -0.08 -1.97 -11.12
C GLU A 67 1.19 -1.19 -11.47
N ARG A 68 1.17 -0.37 -12.53
CA ARG A 68 2.28 0.53 -12.88
C ARG A 68 2.54 1.56 -11.78
N ILE A 69 1.48 2.17 -11.24
CA ILE A 69 1.58 3.09 -10.10
C ILE A 69 2.15 2.36 -8.88
N ALA A 70 1.66 1.16 -8.57
CA ALA A 70 2.13 0.38 -7.44
C ALA A 70 3.60 -0.02 -7.57
N TYR A 71 4.02 -0.44 -8.77
CA TYR A 71 5.41 -0.76 -9.06
C TYR A 71 6.32 0.48 -8.91
N ALA A 72 5.88 1.64 -9.39
CA ALA A 72 6.63 2.89 -9.20
C ALA A 72 6.78 3.27 -7.72
N VAL A 73 5.77 3.02 -6.88
CA VAL A 73 5.90 3.22 -5.42
C VAL A 73 6.98 2.31 -4.83
N GLU A 74 6.98 1.03 -5.20
CA GLU A 74 7.97 0.06 -4.70
C GLU A 74 9.40 0.43 -5.12
N GLN A 75 9.60 0.84 -6.37
CA GLN A 75 10.93 1.23 -6.87
C GLN A 75 11.46 2.54 -6.25
N ASN A 76 10.60 3.38 -5.67
CA ASN A 76 11.00 4.67 -5.11
C ASN A 76 11.22 4.64 -3.58
N ASP A 77 10.81 3.57 -2.89
CA ASP A 77 11.04 3.39 -1.46
C ASP A 77 11.55 1.97 -1.19
N HIS A 78 12.80 1.81 -0.78
CA HIS A 78 13.39 0.49 -0.52
C HIS A 78 13.20 0.00 0.93
N ARG A 79 12.41 0.73 1.75
CA ARG A 79 12.13 0.34 3.14
C ARG A 79 11.01 -0.70 3.17
N GLY A 80 11.38 -1.96 3.40
CA GLY A 80 10.47 -3.10 3.29
C GLY A 80 10.00 -3.35 1.85
N THR A 81 9.09 -4.29 1.69
CA THR A 81 8.53 -4.73 0.41
C THR A 81 7.11 -4.24 0.25
N PHE A 82 6.74 -3.81 -0.95
CA PHE A 82 5.38 -3.58 -1.40
C PHE A 82 5.14 -4.31 -2.73
N TYR A 83 4.39 -5.40 -2.67
CA TYR A 83 3.88 -6.10 -3.85
C TYR A 83 2.40 -5.79 -4.04
N PHE A 84 1.98 -5.64 -5.29
CA PHE A 84 0.59 -5.44 -5.69
C PHE A 84 0.37 -6.13 -7.03
N ALA A 85 -0.73 -6.88 -7.12
CA ALA A 85 -1.28 -7.44 -8.36
C ALA A 85 -2.80 -7.32 -8.32
N GLN A 86 -3.40 -6.90 -9.42
CA GLN A 86 -4.86 -6.94 -9.56
C GLN A 86 -5.30 -8.37 -9.87
N LEU A 87 -6.38 -8.79 -9.21
CA LEU A 87 -7.01 -10.09 -9.40
C LEU A 87 -8.39 -9.88 -10.02
N ALA A 88 -9.47 -10.04 -9.25
CA ALA A 88 -10.82 -9.85 -9.75
C ALA A 88 -11.22 -8.37 -9.80
N THR A 89 -11.82 -7.93 -10.90
CA THR A 89 -12.42 -6.59 -11.02
C THR A 89 -13.91 -6.55 -10.67
N ALA A 90 -14.53 -7.72 -10.49
CA ALA A 90 -15.92 -7.86 -10.09
C ALA A 90 -16.09 -9.09 -9.18
N ALA A 91 -17.09 -9.03 -8.29
CA ALA A 91 -17.44 -10.16 -7.44
C ALA A 91 -17.94 -11.34 -8.28
N ALA A 92 -17.47 -12.55 -7.96
CA ALA A 92 -17.95 -13.77 -8.61
C ALA A 92 -19.43 -14.03 -8.28
N LYS A 93 -20.16 -14.68 -9.19
CA LYS A 93 -21.57 -15.04 -8.95
C LYS A 93 -21.68 -15.93 -7.69
N GLY A 94 -22.50 -15.51 -6.74
CA GLY A 94 -22.68 -16.22 -5.46
C GLY A 94 -21.68 -15.83 -4.36
N SER A 95 -20.74 -14.92 -4.65
CA SER A 95 -19.85 -14.31 -3.65
C SER A 95 -20.61 -13.28 -2.80
N LYS A 96 -20.12 -13.05 -1.58
CA LYS A 96 -20.58 -12.00 -0.66
C LYS A 96 -20.11 -10.60 -1.04
N GLY A 97 -19.22 -10.47 -2.03
CA GLY A 97 -18.76 -9.19 -2.56
C GLY A 97 -17.27 -9.19 -2.90
N LEU A 98 -16.82 -8.04 -3.41
CA LEU A 98 -15.43 -7.80 -3.78
C LEU A 98 -14.68 -7.17 -2.59
N VAL A 99 -13.53 -7.70 -2.19
CA VAL A 99 -12.78 -7.25 -1.00
C VAL A 99 -11.41 -6.75 -1.39
N GLY A 100 -11.04 -5.58 -0.89
CA GLY A 100 -9.66 -5.08 -0.96
C GLY A 100 -8.81 -5.83 0.06
N PHE A 101 -7.78 -6.53 -0.39
CA PHE A 101 -6.97 -7.39 0.47
C PHE A 101 -5.58 -6.79 0.73
N HIS A 102 -5.17 -6.75 1.99
CA HIS A 102 -3.87 -6.22 2.41
C HIS A 102 -3.11 -7.25 3.24
N GLY A 103 -2.20 -7.97 2.58
CA GLY A 103 -1.30 -8.93 3.21
C GLY A 103 -0.12 -8.26 3.93
N ALA A 104 0.34 -8.89 5.02
CA ALA A 104 1.60 -8.58 5.68
C ALA A 104 2.47 -9.85 5.87
N GLY A 105 3.34 -10.10 4.89
CA GLY A 105 4.23 -11.24 4.74
C GLY A 105 3.62 -12.33 3.87
N GLY A 106 4.26 -12.65 2.73
CA GLY A 106 3.74 -13.58 1.71
C GLY A 106 3.04 -14.85 2.23
N GLY A 107 3.72 -15.70 2.99
CA GLY A 107 3.14 -16.97 3.49
C GLY A 107 1.89 -16.78 4.37
N GLY A 108 1.91 -15.82 5.29
CA GLY A 108 0.77 -15.53 6.17
C GLY A 108 -0.36 -14.79 5.47
N SER A 109 -0.02 -14.02 4.43
CA SER A 109 -0.98 -13.32 3.58
C SER A 109 -1.80 -14.33 2.78
N MET A 110 -1.16 -15.34 2.18
CA MET A 110 -1.88 -16.40 1.44
C MET A 110 -2.85 -17.17 2.35
N MET A 111 -2.43 -17.55 3.56
CA MET A 111 -3.33 -18.17 4.56
C MET A 111 -4.53 -17.27 4.89
N SER A 112 -4.31 -15.96 4.99
CA SER A 112 -5.38 -15.00 5.30
C SER A 112 -6.30 -14.75 4.10
N MET A 113 -5.78 -14.83 2.89
CA MET A 113 -6.53 -14.78 1.65
C MET A 113 -7.43 -16.03 1.53
N ASP A 114 -6.93 -17.22 1.87
CA ASP A 114 -7.74 -18.43 1.92
C ASP A 114 -8.88 -18.29 2.94
N ALA A 115 -8.62 -17.67 4.10
CA ALA A 115 -9.65 -17.44 5.11
C ALA A 115 -10.79 -16.53 4.59
N ILE A 116 -10.46 -15.45 3.86
CA ILE A 116 -11.48 -14.54 3.33
C ILE A 116 -12.25 -15.16 2.15
N VAL A 117 -11.56 -15.95 1.31
CA VAL A 117 -12.20 -16.73 0.23
C VAL A 117 -13.14 -17.78 0.82
N ASN A 118 -12.71 -18.51 1.85
CA ASN A 118 -13.55 -19.50 2.56
C ASN A 118 -14.74 -18.84 3.28
N ALA A 119 -14.63 -17.57 3.67
CA ALA A 119 -15.76 -16.78 4.19
C ALA A 119 -16.77 -16.38 3.10
N GLY A 120 -16.47 -16.65 1.82
CA GLY A 120 -17.35 -16.47 0.67
C GLY A 120 -17.12 -15.19 -0.13
N PHE A 121 -15.98 -14.52 0.03
CA PHE A 121 -15.65 -13.28 -0.68
C PHE A 121 -14.80 -13.51 -1.93
N THR A 122 -14.87 -12.55 -2.85
CA THR A 122 -13.97 -12.45 -4.00
C THR A 122 -12.91 -11.41 -3.69
N VAL A 123 -11.65 -11.73 -3.93
CA VAL A 123 -10.51 -10.84 -3.62
C VAL A 123 -10.16 -9.99 -4.84
N ALA A 124 -10.10 -8.67 -4.66
CA ALA A 124 -9.85 -7.71 -5.73
C ALA A 124 -8.39 -7.68 -6.20
N ASN A 125 -7.48 -7.88 -5.25
CA ASN A 125 -6.05 -7.72 -5.44
C ASN A 125 -5.28 -8.64 -4.49
N PHE A 126 -4.04 -8.94 -4.83
CA PHE A 126 -3.07 -9.41 -3.85
C PHE A 126 -2.12 -8.27 -3.52
N THR A 127 -1.96 -7.97 -2.23
CA THR A 127 -0.97 -7.00 -1.75
C THR A 127 -0.17 -7.61 -0.63
N ASP A 128 1.14 -7.38 -0.63
CA ASP A 128 2.03 -7.72 0.48
C ASP A 128 2.84 -6.49 0.88
N THR A 129 2.67 -6.04 2.12
CA THR A 129 3.59 -5.09 2.78
C THR A 129 4.37 -5.80 3.88
N SER A 130 5.61 -6.17 3.58
CA SER A 130 6.46 -6.97 4.47
C SER A 130 7.88 -6.42 4.58
N GLY A 131 8.76 -7.08 5.33
CA GLY A 131 10.14 -6.62 5.51
C GLY A 131 10.29 -5.32 6.32
N ASN A 132 9.38 -5.06 7.27
CA ASN A 132 9.33 -3.84 8.09
C ASN A 132 9.15 -2.56 7.24
N PRO A 133 8.02 -2.46 6.51
CA PRO A 133 7.76 -1.33 5.61
C PRO A 133 7.60 -0.02 6.39
N SER A 134 7.95 1.09 5.74
CA SER A 134 7.67 2.43 6.26
C SER A 134 6.16 2.66 6.39
N ALA A 135 5.73 3.54 7.30
CA ALA A 135 4.31 3.88 7.44
C ALA A 135 3.76 4.51 6.16
N SER A 136 4.60 5.29 5.46
CA SER A 136 4.23 5.91 4.19
C SER A 136 4.07 4.89 3.06
N LYS A 137 4.84 3.80 3.04
CA LYS A 137 4.66 2.69 2.09
C LYS A 137 3.34 1.97 2.33
N VAL A 138 2.99 1.67 3.59
CA VAL A 138 1.70 1.06 3.95
C VAL A 138 0.53 1.98 3.60
N TYR A 139 0.67 3.29 3.84
CA TYR A 139 -0.31 4.30 3.41
C TYR A 139 -0.54 4.27 1.89
N ARG A 140 0.53 4.22 1.08
CA ARG A 140 0.42 4.16 -0.38
C ARG A 140 -0.23 2.86 -0.85
N ALA A 141 0.14 1.73 -0.25
CA ALA A 141 -0.50 0.45 -0.53
C ALA A 141 -2.01 0.50 -0.26
N ALA A 142 -2.42 1.07 0.88
CA ALA A 142 -3.84 1.22 1.22
C ALA A 142 -4.58 2.14 0.25
N ARG A 143 -3.98 3.29 -0.13
CA ARG A 143 -4.54 4.21 -1.14
C ARG A 143 -4.72 3.54 -2.51
N ILE A 144 -3.75 2.71 -2.93
CA ILE A 144 -3.80 1.95 -4.19
C ILE A 144 -4.91 0.89 -4.14
N ILE A 145 -5.02 0.13 -3.05
CA ILE A 145 -6.10 -0.87 -2.88
C ILE A 145 -7.46 -0.17 -2.97
N LEU A 146 -7.62 0.96 -2.30
CA LEU A 146 -8.85 1.77 -2.27
C LEU A 146 -9.06 2.60 -3.55
N ALA A 147 -8.18 2.53 -4.55
CA ALA A 147 -8.48 3.07 -5.88
C ALA A 147 -9.38 2.13 -6.71
N GLN A 148 -9.52 0.88 -6.28
CA GLN A 148 -10.40 -0.10 -6.92
C GLN A 148 -11.86 0.15 -6.50
N PRO A 149 -12.85 0.18 -7.43
CA PRO A 149 -14.25 0.42 -7.10
C PRO A 149 -14.96 -0.83 -6.57
N ASP A 150 -16.19 -0.63 -6.09
CA ASP A 150 -17.16 -1.67 -5.73
C ASP A 150 -16.72 -2.62 -4.59
N LEU A 151 -15.67 -2.26 -3.85
CA LEU A 151 -15.25 -3.00 -2.67
C LEU A 151 -16.35 -2.93 -1.60
N VAL A 152 -16.66 -4.07 -0.99
CA VAL A 152 -17.63 -4.15 0.12
C VAL A 152 -16.95 -4.01 1.49
N GLY A 153 -15.62 -4.07 1.52
CA GLY A 153 -14.82 -3.88 2.73
C GLY A 153 -13.32 -4.02 2.46
N TYR A 154 -12.53 -3.69 3.46
CA TYR A 154 -11.07 -3.76 3.46
C TYR A 154 -10.60 -4.81 4.46
N PHE A 155 -9.92 -5.85 4.00
CA PHE A 155 -9.43 -6.93 4.86
C PHE A 155 -7.90 -6.95 4.86
N GLY A 156 -7.29 -6.81 6.04
CA GLY A 156 -5.86 -6.85 6.20
C GLY A 156 -5.42 -7.94 7.18
N SER A 157 -4.46 -8.79 6.81
CA SER A 157 -3.91 -9.79 7.72
C SER A 157 -2.57 -10.35 7.23
N GLY A 158 -1.70 -10.68 8.17
CA GLY A 158 -0.37 -11.23 7.90
C GLY A 158 -0.07 -12.55 8.61
N SER A 159 1.20 -12.90 8.72
CA SER A 159 1.62 -14.11 9.46
C SER A 159 1.36 -14.00 10.96
N GLY A 160 1.50 -12.80 11.52
CA GLY A 160 1.41 -12.55 12.95
C GLY A 160 2.67 -12.92 13.76
N VAL A 161 3.73 -13.34 13.06
CA VAL A 161 5.03 -13.74 13.66
C VAL A 161 6.20 -12.89 13.17
N ALA A 162 5.92 -11.86 12.36
CA ALA A 162 6.96 -11.01 11.80
C ALA A 162 7.55 -10.10 12.90
N SER A 163 8.88 -9.99 12.93
CA SER A 163 9.61 -9.01 13.74
C SER A 163 9.53 -7.62 13.08
N GLN A 164 8.30 -7.10 13.00
CA GLN A 164 7.99 -5.80 12.41
C GLN A 164 7.21 -4.98 13.43
N GLU A 165 7.50 -3.68 13.49
CA GLU A 165 6.80 -2.74 14.37
C GLU A 165 5.42 -2.44 13.80
N GLN A 166 4.40 -3.10 14.33
CA GLN A 166 3.05 -3.10 13.75
C GLN A 166 2.38 -1.72 13.81
N TYR A 167 2.77 -0.86 14.76
CA TYR A 167 2.20 0.47 14.87
C TYR A 167 2.50 1.35 13.64
N TRP A 168 3.59 1.13 12.91
CA TRP A 168 3.86 1.86 11.66
C TRP A 168 2.82 1.52 10.59
N SER A 169 2.45 0.23 10.50
CA SER A 169 1.39 -0.21 9.60
C SER A 169 0.04 0.38 10.00
N ALA A 170 -0.27 0.39 11.30
CA ALA A 170 -1.48 1.02 11.81
C ALA A 170 -1.56 2.52 11.50
N TYR A 171 -0.47 3.27 11.64
CA TYR A 171 -0.45 4.68 11.26
C TYR A 171 -0.67 4.88 9.76
N GLY A 172 0.00 4.10 8.91
CA GLY A 172 -0.18 4.17 7.45
C GLY A 172 -1.63 3.92 7.04
N LEU A 173 -2.26 2.88 7.61
CA LEU A 173 -3.68 2.56 7.41
C LEU A 173 -4.60 3.67 7.94
N ALA A 174 -4.37 4.12 9.17
CA ALA A 174 -5.18 5.15 9.81
C ALA A 174 -5.20 6.44 9.01
N LYS A 175 -4.04 6.88 8.49
CA LYS A 175 -3.95 8.04 7.61
C LYS A 175 -4.74 7.84 6.32
N ALA A 176 -4.57 6.70 5.64
CA ALA A 176 -5.24 6.43 4.37
C ALA A 176 -6.77 6.35 4.54
N PHE A 177 -7.24 5.65 5.57
CA PHE A 177 -8.67 5.51 5.88
C PHE A 177 -9.28 6.84 6.28
N TRP A 178 -8.54 7.65 7.04
CA TRP A 178 -8.95 9.00 7.30
C TRP A 178 -9.01 9.79 5.99
N GLU A 179 -7.94 9.94 5.22
CA GLU A 179 -7.99 10.77 4.01
C GLU A 179 -9.09 10.40 3.02
N LEU A 180 -9.40 9.11 2.89
CA LEU A 180 -10.46 8.66 1.99
C LEU A 180 -11.87 8.68 2.61
N ASP A 181 -11.95 9.05 3.90
CA ASP A 181 -13.18 9.07 4.69
C ASP A 181 -13.95 7.75 4.56
N LEU A 182 -13.25 6.66 4.89
CA LEU A 182 -13.68 5.28 4.65
C LEU A 182 -15.13 5.04 5.13
N ASP A 183 -15.97 4.55 4.22
CA ASP A 183 -17.40 4.28 4.42
C ASP A 183 -17.78 2.81 4.16
N ILE A 184 -16.79 1.92 4.12
CA ILE A 184 -16.93 0.46 4.11
C ILE A 184 -16.17 -0.14 5.30
N PRO A 185 -16.62 -1.28 5.87
CA PRO A 185 -15.98 -1.86 7.04
C PRO A 185 -14.54 -2.31 6.74
N ALA A 186 -13.67 -2.20 7.74
CA ALA A 186 -12.32 -2.72 7.67
C ALA A 186 -11.98 -3.61 8.87
N VAL A 187 -11.36 -4.76 8.60
CA VAL A 187 -10.84 -5.67 9.63
C VAL A 187 -9.37 -5.90 9.36
N ILE A 188 -8.53 -5.52 10.32
CA ILE A 188 -7.07 -5.57 10.18
C ILE A 188 -6.48 -6.39 11.33
N ARG A 189 -5.75 -7.45 11.01
CA ARG A 189 -4.94 -8.21 11.95
C ARG A 189 -3.46 -7.85 11.79
N LEU A 190 -2.92 -7.16 12.78
CA LEU A 190 -1.53 -6.72 12.84
C LEU A 190 -0.81 -7.48 13.96
N GLY A 191 -0.31 -8.68 13.65
CA GLY A 191 0.41 -9.47 14.63
C GLY A 191 1.93 -9.29 14.54
N GLY A 192 2.60 -9.06 15.67
CA GLY A 192 4.05 -8.81 15.71
C GLY A 192 4.49 -7.98 16.91
N ASN A 193 5.58 -7.24 16.77
CA ASN A 193 5.99 -6.27 17.79
C ASN A 193 4.93 -5.18 17.90
N THR A 194 4.72 -4.69 19.13
CA THR A 194 3.86 -3.53 19.42
C THR A 194 2.43 -3.62 18.86
N GLU A 195 1.92 -4.85 18.66
CA GLU A 195 0.57 -5.11 18.14
C GLU A 195 -0.53 -4.45 18.97
N ASP A 196 -0.38 -4.39 20.29
CA ASP A 196 -1.33 -3.74 21.20
C ASP A 196 -1.53 -2.26 20.86
N ARG A 197 -0.43 -1.55 20.59
CA ARG A 197 -0.45 -0.15 20.16
C ARG A 197 -1.06 -0.01 18.78
N ALA A 198 -0.74 -0.94 17.87
CA ALA A 198 -1.28 -0.95 16.52
C ALA A 198 -2.82 -1.07 16.53
N VAL A 199 -3.35 -1.98 17.35
CA VAL A 199 -4.80 -2.17 17.55
C VAL A 199 -5.44 -0.92 18.16
N ASP A 200 -4.82 -0.31 19.18
CA ASP A 200 -5.31 0.93 19.79
C ASP A 200 -5.44 2.08 18.77
N ILE A 201 -4.42 2.29 17.92
CA ILE A 201 -4.44 3.31 16.86
C ILE A 201 -5.65 3.11 15.94
N LEU A 202 -5.88 1.89 15.46
CA LEU A 202 -6.99 1.56 14.57
C LEU A 202 -8.35 1.77 15.26
N GLN A 203 -8.49 1.35 16.51
CA GLN A 203 -9.72 1.53 17.29
C GLN A 203 -10.04 3.00 17.58
N ARG A 204 -9.03 3.82 17.90
CA ARG A 204 -9.20 5.27 18.07
C ARG A 204 -9.58 5.93 16.74
N MET A 205 -8.92 5.57 15.64
CA MET A 205 -9.22 6.11 14.31
C MET A 205 -10.64 5.75 13.84
N SER A 206 -11.12 4.54 14.13
CA SER A 206 -12.47 4.07 13.81
C SER A 206 -13.57 5.05 14.23
N LYS A 207 -13.38 5.75 15.37
CA LYS A 207 -14.34 6.75 15.90
C LYS A 207 -14.47 8.01 15.04
N LEU A 208 -13.52 8.25 14.13
CA LEU A 208 -13.47 9.40 13.22
C LEU A 208 -13.94 9.06 11.80
N LEU A 209 -14.38 7.81 11.56
CA LEU A 209 -14.76 7.29 10.24
C LEU A 209 -16.25 6.99 10.17
N ARG A 210 -16.76 6.80 8.95
CA ARG A 210 -18.18 6.50 8.69
C ARG A 210 -18.51 5.01 8.76
N ALA A 211 -17.50 4.16 8.76
CA ALA A 211 -17.62 2.71 8.86
C ALA A 211 -16.67 2.16 9.92
N PRO A 212 -17.00 1.01 10.54
CA PRO A 212 -16.20 0.42 11.58
C PRO A 212 -14.86 -0.08 11.02
N VAL A 213 -13.79 0.31 11.70
CA VAL A 213 -12.45 -0.26 11.56
C VAL A 213 -12.12 -1.02 12.84
N GLU A 214 -11.81 -2.30 12.72
CA GLU A 214 -11.45 -3.18 13.84
C GLU A 214 -10.03 -3.73 13.68
N GLY A 215 -9.22 -3.57 14.76
CA GLY A 215 -7.87 -4.09 14.86
C GLY A 215 -7.79 -5.38 15.68
N TYR A 216 -6.99 -6.33 15.23
CA TYR A 216 -6.79 -7.65 15.84
C TYR A 216 -5.31 -8.00 15.98
N ARG A 217 -4.98 -8.90 16.92
CA ARG A 217 -3.62 -9.31 17.30
C ARG A 217 -3.25 -10.66 16.70
N LYS A 218 -2.00 -11.11 16.90
CA LYS A 218 -1.56 -12.43 16.41
C LYS A 218 -2.35 -13.61 16.97
N THR A 219 -2.91 -13.50 18.18
CA THR A 219 -3.72 -14.54 18.84
C THR A 219 -5.08 -14.74 18.17
N ASP A 220 -5.55 -13.73 17.44
CA ASP A 220 -6.80 -13.78 16.69
C ASP A 220 -6.54 -14.50 15.36
N THR A 221 -7.23 -15.62 15.13
CA THR A 221 -6.95 -16.43 13.93
C THR A 221 -7.51 -15.76 12.67
N PRO A 222 -6.89 -15.99 11.49
CA PRO A 222 -7.41 -15.49 10.21
C PRO A 222 -8.88 -15.88 9.95
N ALA A 223 -9.27 -17.11 10.33
CA ALA A 223 -10.64 -17.58 10.17
C ALA A 223 -11.64 -16.80 11.04
N MET A 224 -11.28 -16.52 12.29
CA MET A 224 -12.13 -15.76 13.21
C MET A 224 -12.35 -14.33 12.71
N ILE A 225 -11.28 -13.63 12.33
CA ILE A 225 -11.39 -12.26 11.83
C ILE A 225 -12.10 -12.19 10.47
N ALA A 226 -11.99 -13.22 9.62
CA ALA A 226 -12.73 -13.31 8.36
C ALA A 226 -14.23 -13.51 8.60
N GLY A 227 -14.60 -14.31 9.61
CA GLY A 227 -15.98 -14.43 10.09
C GLY A 227 -16.52 -13.08 10.58
N ARG A 228 -15.76 -12.37 11.41
CA ARG A 228 -16.12 -11.04 11.88
C ARG A 228 -16.26 -10.02 10.75
N PHE A 229 -15.34 -10.04 9.79
CA PHE A 229 -15.44 -9.21 8.59
C PHE A 229 -16.75 -9.48 7.83
N ALA A 230 -17.17 -10.75 7.71
CA ALA A 230 -18.42 -11.09 7.06
C ALA A 230 -19.65 -10.47 7.78
N GLU A 231 -19.68 -10.52 9.11
CA GLU A 231 -20.76 -9.90 9.92
C GLU A 231 -20.83 -8.38 9.70
N LEU A 232 -19.68 -7.71 9.65
CA LEU A 232 -19.61 -6.26 9.43
C LEU A 232 -20.07 -5.88 8.01
N VAL A 233 -19.69 -6.65 7.00
CA VAL A 233 -20.14 -6.43 5.62
C VAL A 233 -21.64 -6.64 5.49
N GLU A 234 -22.19 -7.68 6.11
CA GLU A 234 -23.65 -7.92 6.14
C GLU A 234 -24.39 -6.77 6.83
N SER A 235 -23.86 -6.29 7.96
CA SER A 235 -24.42 -5.17 8.71
C SER A 235 -24.35 -3.83 7.95
N ALA A 236 -23.38 -3.68 7.03
CA ALA A 236 -23.24 -2.50 6.18
C ALA A 236 -24.30 -2.41 5.06
N GLY A 237 -25.20 -3.39 4.94
CA GLY A 237 -26.41 -3.28 4.13
C GLY A 237 -26.18 -3.13 2.62
N GLY A 238 -25.06 -3.66 2.11
CA GLY A 238 -24.71 -3.61 0.68
C GLY A 238 -24.01 -2.31 0.25
N ALA A 239 -23.43 -1.56 1.19
CA ALA A 239 -22.54 -0.45 0.88
C ALA A 239 -21.41 -0.89 -0.06
N LYS A 240 -21.10 -0.05 -1.06
CA LYS A 240 -20.02 -0.27 -2.02
C LYS A 240 -19.12 0.93 -2.07
N TRP A 241 -17.83 0.66 -2.02
CA TRP A 241 -16.80 1.66 -2.08
C TRP A 241 -16.78 2.37 -3.42
N LYS A 242 -16.68 3.70 -3.36
CA LYS A 242 -16.42 4.56 -4.51
C LYS A 242 -15.07 5.24 -4.32
N PRO A 243 -14.10 5.00 -5.21
CA PRO A 243 -12.82 5.71 -5.19
C PRO A 243 -13.06 7.22 -5.24
N ARG A 244 -12.26 7.97 -4.49
CA ARG A 244 -12.40 9.42 -4.38
C ARG A 244 -11.06 10.06 -4.03
N PRO A 245 -10.86 11.34 -4.38
CA PRO A 245 -9.68 12.10 -3.94
C PRO A 245 -9.59 12.16 -2.41
N PRO A 246 -8.39 12.32 -1.84
CA PRO A 246 -8.22 12.47 -0.41
C PRO A 246 -8.85 13.78 0.08
N ARG A 247 -9.43 13.77 1.28
CA ARG A 247 -9.80 15.01 1.97
C ARG A 247 -8.53 15.79 2.31
N VAL A 248 -8.53 17.07 1.96
CA VAL A 248 -7.45 18.00 2.24
C VAL A 248 -7.96 19.05 3.23
N PRO A 249 -7.31 19.26 4.38
CA PRO A 249 -7.70 20.31 5.32
C PRO A 249 -7.68 21.70 4.68
N LYS A 250 -8.61 22.57 5.08
CA LYS A 250 -8.80 23.90 4.47
C LYS A 250 -7.57 24.82 4.53
N PHE A 251 -6.70 24.65 5.53
CA PHE A 251 -5.49 25.47 5.69
C PHE A 251 -4.39 25.07 4.69
N VAL A 252 -4.45 23.90 4.07
CA VAL A 252 -3.46 23.48 3.08
C VAL A 252 -3.47 24.44 1.90
N LYS A 253 -2.29 24.96 1.53
CA LYS A 253 -2.10 26.01 0.50
C LYS A 253 -2.74 27.37 0.84
N ASP A 254 -3.21 27.57 2.06
CA ASP A 254 -3.60 28.91 2.55
C ASP A 254 -2.34 29.78 2.79
N PRO A 255 -2.37 31.10 2.53
CA PRO A 255 -1.23 31.99 2.79
C PRO A 255 -0.76 32.02 4.25
N SER A 256 -1.61 31.63 5.20
CA SER A 256 -1.28 31.53 6.63
C SER A 256 -0.59 30.22 7.02
N SER A 257 -0.35 29.32 6.06
CA SER A 257 0.28 28.03 6.33
C SER A 257 1.76 28.01 5.99
N THR A 258 2.52 27.36 6.86
CA THR A 258 3.93 27.02 6.61
C THR A 258 4.02 25.65 5.96
N MET A 259 4.90 25.50 4.97
CA MET A 259 5.14 24.24 4.27
C MET A 259 6.60 23.80 4.39
N PHE A 260 6.82 22.53 4.71
CA PHE A 260 8.13 21.89 4.67
C PHE A 260 8.13 20.71 3.69
N PRO A 261 9.07 20.62 2.74
CA PRO A 261 9.12 19.51 1.81
C PRO A 261 9.50 18.20 2.51
N VAL A 262 8.90 17.09 2.06
CA VAL A 262 9.36 15.74 2.42
C VAL A 262 9.53 14.88 1.16
N LYS A 263 10.09 13.68 1.27
CA LYS A 263 10.20 12.77 0.14
C LYS A 263 8.79 12.41 -0.37
N ASN A 264 8.51 12.78 -1.62
CA ASN A 264 7.22 12.56 -2.30
C ASN A 264 6.04 13.20 -1.55
N GLY A 265 6.20 14.44 -1.06
CA GLY A 265 5.13 15.17 -0.39
C GLY A 265 5.58 16.43 0.34
N CYS A 266 4.74 16.94 1.23
CA CYS A 266 5.07 18.06 2.11
C CYS A 266 4.25 18.05 3.41
N VAL A 267 4.81 18.63 4.46
CA VAL A 267 4.11 18.93 5.71
C VAL A 267 3.53 20.33 5.59
N TRP A 268 2.26 20.47 5.93
CA TRP A 268 1.56 21.74 6.07
C TRP A 268 1.24 22.00 7.54
N ILE A 269 1.53 23.21 8.00
CA ILE A 269 1.24 23.66 9.36
C ILE A 269 0.47 24.98 9.31
N ASP A 270 -0.70 25.03 9.93
CA ASP A 270 -1.49 26.23 10.12
C ASP A 270 -0.80 27.14 11.15
N THR A 271 -0.13 28.19 10.68
CA THR A 271 0.65 29.09 11.55
C THR A 271 -0.27 29.87 12.50
N ALA A 272 -1.53 30.12 12.14
CA ALA A 272 -2.49 30.77 13.01
C ALA A 272 -2.88 29.90 14.22
N LYS A 273 -2.82 28.57 14.06
CA LYS A 273 -3.07 27.59 15.13
C LYS A 273 -1.80 27.11 15.85
N TRP A 274 -0.61 27.58 15.44
CA TRP A 274 0.66 27.14 15.99
C TRP A 274 0.74 27.23 17.53
N PRO A 275 0.35 28.35 18.19
CA PRO A 275 0.41 28.45 19.64
C PRO A 275 -0.39 27.37 20.38
N GLN A 276 -1.48 26.89 19.77
CA GLN A 276 -2.37 25.87 20.33
C GLN A 276 -1.86 24.45 20.08
N ILE A 277 -1.21 24.19 18.93
CA ILE A 277 -0.79 22.83 18.55
C ILE A 277 0.68 22.53 18.85
N ARG A 278 1.54 23.54 19.03
CA ARG A 278 3.00 23.38 19.08
C ARG A 278 3.50 22.27 20.01
N SER A 279 3.00 22.21 21.23
CA SER A 279 3.49 21.26 22.25
C SER A 279 3.19 19.81 21.86
N ALA A 280 2.03 19.58 21.23
CA ALA A 280 1.67 18.28 20.73
C ALA A 280 2.48 17.92 19.48
N ILE A 281 2.69 18.86 18.55
CA ILE A 281 3.48 18.63 17.34
C ILE A 281 4.95 18.34 17.67
N GLU A 282 5.55 19.11 18.58
CA GLU A 282 6.92 18.86 19.08
C GLU A 282 7.04 17.44 19.65
N THR A 283 6.09 17.04 20.50
CA THR A 283 6.09 15.72 21.13
C THR A 283 5.86 14.59 20.11
N HIS A 284 4.81 14.69 19.29
CA HIS A 284 4.41 13.63 18.38
C HIS A 284 5.35 13.47 17.19
N SER A 285 6.00 14.56 16.74
CA SER A 285 7.01 14.50 15.69
C SER A 285 8.37 14.01 16.20
N GLY A 286 8.55 13.83 17.51
CA GLY A 286 9.87 13.51 18.08
C GLY A 286 10.87 14.64 17.90
N GLU A 287 10.41 15.88 18.12
CA GLU A 287 11.20 17.11 17.97
C GLU A 287 11.69 17.38 16.54
N LEU A 288 11.10 16.75 15.51
CA LEU A 288 11.40 17.06 14.10
C LEU A 288 10.88 18.45 13.69
N ILE A 289 9.75 18.85 14.25
CA ILE A 289 9.16 20.19 14.09
C ILE A 289 9.17 20.86 15.46
N VAL A 290 9.75 22.06 15.52
CA VAL A 290 10.02 22.81 16.76
C VAL A 290 9.60 24.26 16.63
N ASP A 291 9.41 24.95 17.75
CA ASP A 291 9.25 26.40 17.76
C ASP A 291 10.59 27.12 17.55
N HIS A 292 10.63 28.02 16.57
CA HIS A 292 11.71 28.99 16.42
C HIS A 292 11.12 30.40 16.34
N ALA A 293 11.31 31.18 17.40
CA ALA A 293 10.82 32.55 17.51
C ALA A 293 9.29 32.69 17.30
N GLY A 294 8.51 31.74 17.81
CA GLY A 294 7.04 31.75 17.73
C GLY A 294 6.46 31.24 16.42
N ALA A 295 7.29 30.65 15.55
CA ALA A 295 6.87 30.03 14.29
C ALA A 295 7.35 28.58 14.21
N PRO A 296 6.65 27.69 13.48
CA PRO A 296 7.13 26.33 13.26
C PRO A 296 8.41 26.33 12.43
N ALA A 297 9.37 25.50 12.80
CA ALA A 297 10.65 25.29 12.12
C ALA A 297 11.04 23.81 12.19
N THR A 298 12.02 23.40 11.38
CA THR A 298 12.54 22.03 11.36
C THR A 298 13.81 21.95 12.20
N SER A 299 13.97 20.90 13.01
CA SER A 299 15.20 20.67 13.78
C SER A 299 16.33 20.07 12.95
N LEU A 300 15.99 19.47 11.81
CA LEU A 300 16.91 18.86 10.86
C LEU A 300 17.02 19.67 9.56
N PRO A 301 18.13 19.52 8.83
CA PRO A 301 18.23 19.97 7.44
C PRO A 301 17.15 19.33 6.55
N SER A 302 16.76 20.02 5.48
CA SER A 302 15.65 19.59 4.62
C SER A 302 15.82 18.20 4.00
N GLU A 303 17.05 17.82 3.61
CA GLU A 303 17.34 16.50 3.04
C GLU A 303 17.13 15.36 4.06
N GLU A 304 17.52 15.58 5.32
CA GLU A 304 17.33 14.59 6.39
C GLU A 304 15.86 14.49 6.79
N LEU A 305 15.18 15.63 6.98
CA LEU A 305 13.75 15.67 7.26
C LEU A 305 12.93 14.97 6.18
N ALA A 306 13.35 15.08 4.90
CA ALA A 306 12.64 14.44 3.80
C ALA A 306 12.56 12.91 3.94
N THR A 307 13.46 12.29 4.70
CA THR A 307 13.45 10.84 4.98
C THR A 307 12.59 10.44 6.18
N LYS A 308 12.07 11.40 6.96
CA LYS A 308 11.32 11.22 8.21
C LYS A 308 9.79 11.19 8.02
N ASP A 309 9.36 10.72 6.85
CA ASP A 309 7.96 10.65 6.47
C ASP A 309 7.12 9.76 7.42
N SER A 310 7.70 8.73 8.03
CA SER A 310 6.98 7.83 8.92
C SER A 310 6.66 8.49 10.26
N GLU A 311 7.62 9.20 10.85
CA GLU A 311 7.47 9.97 12.08
C GLU A 311 6.48 11.13 11.88
N LEU A 312 6.60 11.85 10.76
CA LEU A 312 5.67 12.94 10.43
C LEU A 312 4.25 12.41 10.14
N LEU A 313 4.12 11.20 9.58
CA LEU A 313 2.85 10.54 9.36
C LEU A 313 2.19 10.15 10.69
N ALA A 314 2.97 9.59 11.62
CA ALA A 314 2.50 9.32 12.97
C ALA A 314 2.06 10.60 13.69
N CYS A 315 2.80 11.70 13.51
CA CYS A 315 2.44 13.01 14.06
C CYS A 315 1.10 13.53 13.53
N ASP A 316 0.84 13.42 12.22
CA ASP A 316 -0.45 13.78 11.62
C ASP A 316 -1.59 12.95 12.21
N VAL A 317 -1.42 11.63 12.29
CA VAL A 317 -2.43 10.74 12.86
C VAL A 317 -2.68 11.05 14.34
N GLU A 318 -1.65 11.14 15.18
CA GLU A 318 -1.83 11.41 16.62
C GLU A 318 -2.41 12.81 16.89
N SER A 319 -2.03 13.82 16.11
CA SER A 319 -2.65 15.15 16.19
C SER A 319 -4.15 15.08 15.90
N ARG A 320 -4.55 14.31 14.88
CA ARG A 320 -5.97 14.09 14.58
C ARG A 320 -6.69 13.35 15.70
N LEU A 321 -6.09 12.28 16.24
CA LEU A 321 -6.68 11.51 17.33
C LEU A 321 -6.82 12.34 18.62
N ALA A 322 -5.98 13.35 18.80
CA ALA A 322 -6.07 14.34 19.87
C ALA A 322 -7.08 15.48 19.59
N GLY A 323 -7.74 15.49 18.43
CA GLY A 323 -8.66 16.57 18.03
C GLY A 323 -7.96 17.88 17.66
N LEU A 324 -6.66 17.84 17.40
CA LEU A 324 -5.86 18.99 17.00
C LEU A 324 -5.91 19.16 15.49
N GLU A 325 -6.37 20.32 15.05
CA GLU A 325 -6.32 20.74 13.65
C GLU A 325 -5.14 21.69 13.42
N GLY A 326 -4.51 21.62 12.26
CA GLY A 326 -3.42 22.53 11.87
C GLY A 326 -2.09 21.86 11.57
N PHE A 327 -2.03 20.53 11.55
CA PHE A 327 -0.90 19.78 11.01
C PHE A 327 -1.43 18.76 10.00
N TYR A 328 -0.80 18.66 8.83
CA TYR A 328 -1.18 17.73 7.78
C TYR A 328 0.03 17.32 6.96
N LEU A 329 0.25 16.02 6.81
CA LEU A 329 1.28 15.49 5.93
C LEU A 329 0.66 15.14 4.57
N GLU A 330 0.90 15.90 3.53
CA GLU A 330 0.51 15.53 2.16
C GLU A 330 1.55 14.56 1.59
N LEU A 331 1.11 13.37 1.13
CA LEU A 331 1.97 12.39 0.47
C LEU A 331 1.43 12.09 -0.93
N ASP A 332 2.27 12.31 -1.93
CA ASP A 332 1.92 12.09 -3.32
C ASP A 332 2.04 10.63 -3.73
N ILE A 333 1.15 10.24 -4.65
CA ILE A 333 1.16 8.97 -5.40
C ILE A 333 0.94 9.33 -6.87
N PRO A 334 2.02 9.62 -7.63
CA PRO A 334 1.90 10.06 -9.02
C PRO A 334 1.02 9.14 -9.87
N GLY A 335 0.09 9.72 -10.64
CA GLY A 335 -0.86 9.01 -11.51
C GLY A 335 -2.11 8.44 -10.81
N LEU A 336 -2.14 8.36 -9.47
CA LEU A 336 -3.29 7.74 -8.77
C LEU A 336 -4.55 8.62 -8.82
N ASP A 337 -4.39 9.93 -8.57
CA ASP A 337 -5.52 10.88 -8.56
C ASP A 337 -6.16 10.99 -9.96
N GLU A 338 -5.35 10.92 -11.03
CA GLU A 338 -5.81 10.89 -12.42
C GLU A 338 -6.65 9.64 -12.71
N LEU A 339 -6.23 8.48 -12.19
CA LEU A 339 -6.92 7.21 -12.41
C LEU A 339 -8.31 7.17 -11.74
N ILE A 340 -8.45 7.78 -10.55
CA ILE A 340 -9.72 7.84 -9.82
C ILE A 340 -10.66 8.94 -10.32
N GLY A 341 -10.30 9.65 -11.40
CA GLY A 341 -11.10 10.72 -12.00
C GLY A 341 -11.03 12.06 -11.25
N GLY A 342 -10.02 12.25 -10.39
CA GLY A 342 -9.76 13.50 -9.71
C GLY A 342 -8.72 14.33 -10.45
N THR A 343 -9.15 15.24 -11.32
CA THR A 343 -8.28 16.36 -11.70
C THR A 343 -8.03 17.23 -10.46
N ARG A 344 -6.76 17.39 -10.07
CA ARG A 344 -6.31 18.35 -9.05
C ARG A 344 -6.58 19.79 -9.45
#